data_AF-A0A553PD75-F1
#
_entry.id   AF-A0A553PD75-F1
#
_cell.length_a   1.000
_cell.length_b   1.000
_cell.length_c   1.000
_cell.angle_alpha   90.00
_cell.angle_beta   90.00
_cell.angle_gamma   90.00
#
_symmetry.space_group_name_H-M   'P 1'
#
loop_
_entity.id
_entity.type
_entity.pdbx_description
1 polymer ?
#
loop_
_entity_poly.entity_id
_entity_poly.type
_entity_poly.pdbx_seq_one_letter_code
_entity_poly.pdbx_strand_id
1 'polypeptide(L)'
;MGKTRLCLIGAGPSGMSFLYNLEVARKEGKDVPEVVCFDRQSNWGGLWNYTWRTGLDQHGEPVHGSMYRYLWSNGPKEALEFPDYTFEEHYGQTIPSFPPREVLFDYLQGRWKKFDLDRFITFNTSVKDVTYNANSDKFSVVTKNHKADMLNKAEEFDYKFPGRVLHAHDFRDTVEFKDKRLLIVGASYSAEDIALQCIKYGAKNIICSYRTKPWALNGRPLFQSAPLDQDRRKYGPFQGLYKGIVWTRSGNGKLLYLGAPNEFYTFTLFDMQALWALKYIMGEVEQPGRNAMQKDVDKWLGL
;
A
#
# COMPACT_ATOMS: atom_id res chain seq x y z
N MET A 1 -5.65 4.84 -35.39
CA MET A 1 -5.06 3.84 -34.48
C MET A 1 -6.02 3.64 -33.32
N GLY A 2 -6.18 2.42 -32.81
CA GLY A 2 -7.05 2.18 -31.64
C GLY A 2 -6.49 2.87 -30.40
N LYS A 3 -7.38 3.24 -29.48
CA LYS A 3 -7.03 3.93 -28.23
C LYS A 3 -6.19 3.03 -27.34
N THR A 4 -5.14 3.57 -26.69
CA THR A 4 -4.33 2.81 -25.73
C THR A 4 -5.21 2.28 -24.61
N ARG A 5 -5.09 0.98 -24.29
CA ARG A 5 -5.88 0.30 -23.27
C ARG A 5 -4.97 -0.16 -22.13
N LEU A 6 -5.23 0.31 -20.92
CA LEU A 6 -4.40 0.12 -19.74
C LEU A 6 -5.11 -0.75 -18.71
N CYS A 7 -4.37 -1.69 -18.15
CA CYS A 7 -4.78 -2.48 -16.99
C CYS A 7 -4.17 -1.86 -15.73
N LEU A 8 -5.00 -1.47 -14.77
CA LEU A 8 -4.60 -0.99 -13.44
C LEU A 8 -4.91 -2.08 -12.41
N ILE A 9 -3.98 -2.37 -11.51
CA ILE A 9 -4.15 -3.42 -10.50
C ILE A 9 -4.12 -2.78 -9.11
N GLY A 10 -5.27 -2.80 -8.43
CA GLY A 10 -5.48 -2.20 -7.11
C GLY A 10 -6.09 -0.80 -7.17
N ALA A 11 -7.15 -0.61 -6.40
CA ALA A 11 -7.87 0.63 -6.12
C ALA A 11 -7.57 1.14 -4.69
N GLY A 12 -6.32 0.98 -4.25
CA GLY A 12 -5.78 1.71 -3.10
C GLY A 12 -5.37 3.14 -3.45
N PRO A 13 -4.80 3.92 -2.51
CA PRO A 13 -4.43 5.32 -2.75
C PRO A 13 -3.65 5.55 -4.05
N SER A 14 -2.67 4.71 -4.37
CA SER A 14 -1.89 4.84 -5.63
C SER A 14 -2.73 4.66 -6.89
N GLY A 15 -3.60 3.63 -6.93
CA GLY A 15 -4.48 3.39 -8.07
C GLY A 15 -5.55 4.46 -8.21
N MET A 16 -6.11 4.91 -7.09
CA MET A 16 -7.11 5.98 -7.08
C MET A 16 -6.51 7.33 -7.49
N SER A 17 -5.28 7.66 -7.09
CA SER A 17 -4.54 8.82 -7.60
C SER A 17 -4.34 8.77 -9.11
N PHE A 18 -4.07 7.59 -9.69
CA PHE A 18 -3.99 7.44 -11.14
C PHE A 18 -5.32 7.70 -11.84
N LEU A 19 -6.41 7.09 -11.36
CA LEU A 19 -7.74 7.29 -11.93
C LEU A 19 -8.23 8.74 -11.78
N TYR A 20 -7.91 9.40 -10.66
CA TYR A 20 -8.23 10.80 -10.44
C TYR A 20 -7.51 11.71 -11.45
N ASN A 21 -6.18 11.55 -11.60
CA ASN A 21 -5.40 12.33 -12.58
C ASN A 21 -5.83 12.05 -14.04
N LEU A 22 -6.25 10.82 -14.34
CA LEU A 22 -6.84 10.46 -15.63
C LEU A 22 -8.09 11.29 -15.93
N GLU A 23 -8.98 11.44 -14.95
CA GLU A 23 -10.21 12.22 -15.12
C GLU A 23 -9.96 13.73 -15.16
N VAL A 24 -8.99 14.24 -14.39
CA VAL A 24 -8.51 15.62 -14.52
C VAL A 24 -8.05 15.88 -15.96
N ALA A 25 -7.15 15.04 -16.49
CA ALA A 25 -6.65 15.16 -17.86
C ALA A 25 -7.78 15.04 -18.91
N ARG A 26 -8.76 14.15 -18.69
CA ARG A 26 -9.94 14.02 -19.55
C ARG A 26 -10.77 15.30 -19.57
N LYS A 27 -11.00 15.90 -18.39
CA LYS A 27 -11.75 17.16 -18.23
C LYS A 27 -11.04 18.34 -18.89
N GLU A 28 -9.71 18.32 -18.93
CA GLU A 28 -8.87 19.28 -19.67
C GLU A 28 -8.88 19.05 -21.20
N GLY A 29 -9.62 18.05 -21.69
CA GLY A 29 -9.72 17.76 -23.13
C GLY A 29 -8.56 16.96 -23.69
N LYS A 30 -7.70 16.38 -22.85
CA LYS A 30 -6.61 15.51 -23.31
C LYS A 30 -7.15 14.16 -23.78
N ASP A 31 -6.50 13.58 -24.78
CA ASP A 31 -6.78 12.20 -25.20
C ASP A 31 -6.15 11.19 -24.23
N VAL A 32 -6.94 10.76 -23.25
CA VAL A 32 -6.51 9.84 -22.18
C VAL A 32 -6.77 8.37 -22.55
N PRO A 33 -5.97 7.39 -22.09
CA PRO A 33 -6.18 5.97 -22.41
C PRO A 33 -7.54 5.42 -21.91
N GLU A 34 -7.99 4.32 -22.50
CA GLU A 34 -9.02 3.46 -21.90
C GLU A 34 -8.40 2.71 -20.72
N VAL A 35 -9.07 2.69 -19.57
CA VAL A 35 -8.54 2.06 -18.34
C VAL A 35 -9.54 1.04 -17.82
N VAL A 36 -9.03 -0.13 -17.43
CA VAL A 36 -9.75 -1.11 -16.62
C VAL A 36 -8.92 -1.35 -15.36
N CYS A 37 -9.53 -1.11 -14.20
CA CYS A 37 -8.93 -1.35 -12.89
C CYS A 37 -9.51 -2.63 -12.28
N PHE A 38 -8.67 -3.50 -11.73
CA PHE A 38 -9.10 -4.68 -10.98
C PHE A 38 -8.71 -4.51 -9.51
N ASP A 39 -9.68 -4.69 -8.61
CA ASP A 39 -9.41 -4.78 -7.17
C ASP A 39 -10.00 -6.07 -6.59
N ARG A 40 -9.20 -6.73 -5.74
CA ARG A 40 -9.60 -7.98 -5.08
C ARG A 40 -10.68 -7.76 -4.02
N GLN A 41 -10.68 -6.59 -3.38
CA GLN A 41 -11.61 -6.23 -2.31
C GLN A 41 -12.96 -5.83 -2.92
N SER A 42 -13.99 -5.77 -2.07
CA SER A 42 -15.33 -5.37 -2.46
C SER A 42 -15.53 -3.86 -2.59
N ASN A 43 -14.52 -3.07 -2.20
CA ASN A 43 -14.53 -1.61 -2.25
C ASN A 43 -13.09 -1.08 -2.35
N TRP A 44 -12.94 0.16 -2.83
CA TRP A 44 -11.65 0.85 -2.91
C TRP A 44 -11.07 1.16 -1.52
N GLY A 45 -9.86 1.73 -1.50
CA GLY A 45 -9.19 2.20 -0.29
C GLY A 45 -7.95 1.42 0.09
N GLY A 46 -7.71 0.25 -0.52
CA GLY A 46 -6.51 -0.55 -0.24
C GLY A 46 -6.40 -0.88 1.25
N LEU A 47 -5.30 -0.48 1.89
CA LEU A 47 -5.09 -0.67 3.32
C LEU A 47 -6.07 0.11 4.22
N TRP A 48 -6.62 1.22 3.74
CA TRP A 48 -7.55 2.08 4.49
C TRP A 48 -8.95 1.50 4.60
N ASN A 49 -9.29 0.52 3.75
CA ASN A 49 -10.52 -0.25 3.80
C ASN A 49 -10.43 -1.32 4.90
N TYR A 50 -10.87 -0.95 6.11
CA TYR A 50 -10.76 -1.82 7.28
C TYR A 50 -11.64 -3.07 7.16
N THR A 51 -11.11 -4.21 7.58
CA THR A 51 -11.85 -5.45 7.75
C THR A 51 -11.46 -6.12 9.06
N TRP A 52 -12.43 -6.77 9.71
CA TRP A 52 -12.18 -7.58 10.89
C TRP A 52 -11.52 -8.93 10.56
N ARG A 53 -11.59 -9.37 9.29
CA ARG A 53 -11.03 -10.65 8.84
C ARG A 53 -9.50 -10.64 8.89
N THR A 54 -8.92 -11.82 9.13
CA THR A 54 -7.47 -12.09 9.20
C THR A 54 -7.16 -13.38 8.46
N GLY A 55 -5.94 -13.55 7.94
CA GLY A 55 -5.58 -14.70 7.10
C GLY A 55 -6.25 -14.65 5.73
N LEU A 56 -7.42 -15.29 5.58
CA LEU A 56 -8.19 -15.33 4.33
C LEU A 56 -9.50 -14.52 4.43
N ASP A 57 -9.89 -13.88 3.33
CA ASP A 57 -11.15 -13.17 3.20
C ASP A 57 -12.33 -14.14 2.93
N GLN A 58 -13.53 -13.60 2.71
CA GLN A 58 -14.72 -14.42 2.42
C GLN A 58 -14.63 -15.25 1.13
N HIS A 59 -13.61 -15.04 0.31
CA HIS A 59 -13.41 -15.72 -0.97
C HIS A 59 -12.19 -16.66 -0.97
N GLY A 60 -11.57 -16.86 0.20
CA GLY A 60 -10.34 -17.65 0.33
C GLY A 60 -9.10 -16.95 -0.22
N GLU A 61 -9.16 -15.64 -0.47
CA GLU A 61 -8.00 -14.86 -0.89
C GLU A 61 -7.29 -14.28 0.34
N PRO A 62 -5.96 -14.09 0.30
CA PRO A 62 -5.25 -13.45 1.40
C PRO A 62 -5.80 -12.05 1.69
N VAL A 63 -6.16 -11.81 2.96
CA VAL A 63 -6.63 -10.51 3.42
C VAL A 63 -5.60 -9.44 3.08
N HIS A 64 -6.07 -8.32 2.50
CA HIS A 64 -5.17 -7.23 2.12
C HIS A 64 -4.86 -6.29 3.29
N GLY A 65 -5.89 -5.94 4.07
CA GLY A 65 -5.80 -4.96 5.14
C GLY A 65 -4.87 -5.40 6.29
N SER A 66 -3.98 -4.49 6.69
CA SER A 66 -3.12 -4.65 7.87
C SER A 66 -3.43 -3.62 8.96
N MET A 67 -4.47 -2.79 8.76
CA MET A 67 -4.90 -1.78 9.73
C MET A 67 -5.77 -2.41 10.83
N TYR A 68 -5.70 -1.82 12.02
CA TYR A 68 -6.40 -2.28 13.22
C TYR A 68 -7.32 -1.20 13.78
N ARG A 69 -8.22 -1.59 14.69
CA ARG A 69 -9.02 -0.65 15.45
C ARG A 69 -8.11 0.30 16.21
N TYR A 70 -8.55 1.54 16.35
CA TYR A 70 -7.83 2.61 17.05
C TYR A 70 -6.52 3.05 16.39
N LEU A 71 -6.28 2.68 15.13
CA LEU A 71 -5.17 3.19 14.34
C LEU A 71 -5.39 4.69 14.03
N TRP A 72 -4.36 5.49 14.33
CA TRP A 72 -4.30 6.92 14.03
C TRP A 72 -3.18 7.15 13.02
N SER A 73 -3.20 8.30 12.35
CA SER A 73 -2.06 8.73 11.53
C SER A 73 -0.78 8.62 12.36
N ASN A 74 0.25 7.99 11.80
CA ASN A 74 1.57 7.87 12.44
C ASN A 74 2.50 9.05 12.08
N GLY A 75 2.12 9.86 11.10
CA GLY A 75 2.78 11.12 10.73
C GLY A 75 1.78 12.29 10.72
N PRO A 76 2.29 13.53 10.68
CA PRO A 76 1.44 14.72 10.59
C PRO A 76 0.66 14.72 9.27
N LYS A 77 -0.66 14.99 9.32
CA LYS A 77 -1.53 15.02 8.14
C LYS A 77 -1.05 16.04 7.10
N GLU A 78 -0.40 17.11 7.55
CA GLU A 78 0.16 18.17 6.71
C GLU A 78 1.23 17.65 5.74
N ALA A 79 1.91 16.54 6.07
CA ALA A 79 2.91 15.93 5.20
C ALA A 79 2.31 15.02 4.10
N LEU A 80 1.01 14.70 4.20
CA LEU A 80 0.28 13.82 3.28
C LEU A 80 -0.93 14.50 2.63
N GLU A 81 -1.13 15.79 2.86
CA GLU A 81 -2.20 16.59 2.26
C GLU A 81 -2.01 16.73 0.75
N PHE A 82 -3.06 16.48 -0.02
CA PHE A 82 -3.02 16.67 -1.47
C PHE A 82 -3.00 18.16 -1.83
N PRO A 83 -2.12 18.60 -2.75
CA PRO A 83 -2.01 20.02 -3.10
C PRO A 83 -3.23 20.58 -3.84
N ASP A 84 -4.06 19.71 -4.43
CA ASP A 84 -5.29 20.03 -5.16
C ASP A 84 -6.58 19.71 -4.38
N TYR A 85 -6.44 19.27 -3.12
CA TYR A 85 -7.57 18.98 -2.24
C TYR A 85 -7.17 19.07 -0.78
N THR A 86 -7.45 20.19 -0.13
CA THR A 86 -6.99 20.41 1.26
C THR A 86 -7.92 19.77 2.28
N PHE A 87 -7.41 19.48 3.48
CA PHE A 87 -8.21 19.06 4.63
C PHE A 87 -9.24 20.11 5.00
N GLU A 88 -8.90 21.39 4.89
CA GLU A 88 -9.82 22.49 5.16
C GLU A 88 -10.94 22.56 4.11
N GLU A 89 -10.64 22.36 2.81
CA GLU A 89 -11.66 22.23 1.76
C GLU A 89 -12.60 21.06 2.04
N HIS A 90 -12.07 19.91 2.47
CA HIS A 90 -12.86 18.72 2.73
C HIS A 90 -13.74 18.83 3.99
N TYR A 91 -13.18 19.29 5.11
CA TYR A 91 -13.86 19.32 6.41
C TYR A 91 -14.56 20.64 6.72
N GLY A 92 -14.29 21.71 5.97
CA GLY A 92 -14.80 23.06 6.25
C GLY A 92 -14.26 23.70 7.54
N GLN A 93 -13.28 23.05 8.18
CA GLN A 93 -12.65 23.50 9.40
C GLN A 93 -11.25 22.87 9.55
N THR A 94 -10.45 23.43 10.44
CA THR A 94 -9.18 22.83 10.83
C THR A 94 -9.42 21.62 11.73
N ILE A 95 -8.63 20.56 11.54
CA ILE A 95 -8.64 19.34 12.36
C ILE A 95 -7.24 19.07 12.94
N PRO A 96 -7.10 18.29 14.03
CA PRO A 96 -5.80 17.92 14.58
C PRO A 96 -4.87 17.22 13.58
N SER A 97 -3.56 17.34 13.75
CA SER A 97 -2.55 16.82 12.79
C SER A 97 -2.44 15.29 12.76
N PHE A 98 -2.96 14.58 13.76
CA PHE A 98 -2.94 13.12 13.80
C PHE A 98 -4.38 12.60 13.85
N PRO A 99 -5.11 12.56 12.73
CA PRO A 99 -6.48 12.06 12.69
C PRO A 99 -6.54 10.52 12.78
N PRO A 100 -7.67 9.94 13.25
CA PRO A 100 -7.90 8.50 13.20
C PRO A 100 -8.03 8.00 11.75
N ARG A 101 -7.84 6.69 11.54
CA ARG A 101 -7.97 6.03 10.22
C ARG A 101 -9.23 6.47 9.45
N GLU A 102 -10.38 6.50 10.13
CA GLU A 102 -11.67 6.82 9.52
C GLU A 102 -11.71 8.22 8.92
N VAL A 103 -11.08 9.19 9.58
CA VAL A 103 -10.99 10.58 9.12
C VAL A 103 -10.02 10.68 7.93
N LEU A 104 -8.91 9.94 7.90
CA LEU A 104 -8.07 9.92 6.69
C LEU A 104 -8.75 9.21 5.53
N PHE A 105 -9.52 8.15 5.80
CA PHE A 105 -10.26 7.45 4.76
C PHE A 105 -11.39 8.30 4.18
N ASP A 106 -12.13 9.04 5.01
CA ASP A 106 -13.17 9.97 4.56
C ASP A 106 -12.58 11.09 3.68
N TYR A 107 -11.44 11.66 4.08
CA TYR A 107 -10.68 12.62 3.27
C TYR A 107 -10.30 12.07 1.88
N LEU A 108 -9.73 10.85 1.83
CA LEU A 108 -9.41 10.18 0.57
C LEU A 108 -10.66 9.97 -0.30
N GLN A 109 -11.75 9.48 0.31
CA GLN A 109 -13.02 9.26 -0.38
C GLN A 109 -13.61 10.58 -0.91
N GLY A 110 -13.49 11.68 -0.18
CA GLY A 110 -13.95 13.00 -0.60
C GLY A 110 -13.27 13.46 -1.89
N ARG A 111 -11.94 13.28 -1.99
CA ARG A 111 -11.20 13.59 -3.24
C ARG A 111 -11.67 12.71 -4.38
N TRP A 112 -11.76 11.40 -4.18
CA TRP A 112 -12.09 10.44 -5.23
C TRP A 112 -13.51 10.61 -5.76
N LYS A 113 -14.46 10.99 -4.89
CA LYS A 113 -15.86 11.26 -5.25
C LYS A 113 -16.06 12.55 -6.07
N LYS A 114 -15.03 13.37 -6.28
CA LYS A 114 -15.10 14.49 -7.25
C LYS A 114 -15.32 13.99 -8.69
N PHE A 115 -15.02 12.72 -8.96
CA PHE A 115 -15.28 12.04 -10.23
C PHE A 115 -15.96 10.69 -10.00
N ASP A 116 -16.61 10.17 -11.04
CA ASP A 116 -17.14 8.80 -11.04
C ASP A 116 -16.00 7.81 -11.35
N LEU A 117 -15.16 7.53 -10.36
CA LEU A 117 -14.01 6.64 -10.51
C LEU A 117 -14.40 5.15 -10.44
N ASP A 118 -15.54 4.83 -9.83
CA ASP A 118 -16.04 3.45 -9.68
C ASP A 118 -16.25 2.78 -11.03
N ARG A 119 -16.63 3.54 -12.07
CA ARG A 119 -16.84 3.03 -13.43
C ARG A 119 -15.62 2.33 -14.06
N PHE A 120 -14.42 2.61 -13.56
CA PHE A 120 -13.19 1.97 -14.03
C PHE A 120 -12.91 0.66 -13.31
N ILE A 121 -13.51 0.41 -12.16
CA ILE A 121 -13.07 -0.60 -11.21
C ILE A 121 -13.98 -1.82 -11.26
N THR A 122 -13.36 -2.97 -11.51
CA THR A 122 -13.99 -4.28 -11.35
C THR A 122 -13.59 -4.84 -9.99
N PHE A 123 -14.45 -4.66 -8.99
CA PHE A 123 -14.26 -5.17 -7.62
C PHE A 123 -14.41 -6.70 -7.52
N ASN A 124 -14.03 -7.26 -6.37
CA ASN A 124 -14.06 -8.70 -6.09
C ASN A 124 -13.35 -9.52 -7.18
N THR A 125 -12.27 -8.97 -7.74
CA THR A 125 -11.56 -9.54 -8.87
C THR A 125 -10.06 -9.51 -8.61
N SER A 126 -9.48 -10.66 -8.27
CA SER A 126 -8.02 -10.80 -8.12
C SER A 126 -7.38 -11.00 -9.49
N VAL A 127 -6.32 -10.24 -9.78
CA VAL A 127 -5.39 -10.59 -10.86
C VAL A 127 -4.54 -11.78 -10.40
N LYS A 128 -4.49 -12.83 -11.21
CA LYS A 128 -3.76 -14.08 -10.92
C LYS A 128 -2.47 -14.20 -11.70
N ASP A 129 -2.46 -13.71 -12.93
CA ASP A 129 -1.28 -13.73 -13.77
C ASP A 129 -1.27 -12.56 -14.77
N VAL A 130 -0.07 -12.10 -15.12
CA VAL A 130 0.17 -11.05 -16.10
C VAL A 130 1.34 -11.47 -16.99
N THR A 131 1.05 -11.75 -18.26
CA THR A 131 2.06 -12.19 -19.23
C THR A 131 2.25 -11.13 -20.31
N TYR A 132 3.49 -10.75 -20.58
CA TYR A 132 3.85 -9.87 -21.69
C TYR A 132 4.18 -10.68 -22.95
N ASN A 133 3.57 -10.32 -24.08
CA ASN A 133 3.85 -10.93 -25.38
C ASN A 133 4.65 -9.96 -26.25
N ALA A 134 5.93 -10.29 -26.50
CA ALA A 134 6.85 -9.45 -27.26
C ALA A 134 6.47 -9.28 -28.75
N ASN A 135 5.78 -10.26 -29.36
CA ASN A 135 5.37 -10.18 -30.77
C ASN A 135 4.23 -9.19 -30.97
N SER A 136 3.29 -9.16 -30.02
CA SER A 136 2.13 -8.25 -30.07
C SER A 136 2.34 -6.95 -29.29
N ASP A 137 3.42 -6.86 -28.51
CA ASP A 137 3.76 -5.73 -27.64
C ASP A 137 2.62 -5.34 -26.66
N LYS A 138 1.94 -6.38 -26.12
CA LYS A 138 0.75 -6.31 -25.26
C LYS A 138 0.87 -7.24 -24.06
N PHE A 139 0.09 -6.95 -23.01
CA PHE A 139 -0.09 -7.82 -21.85
C PHE A 139 -1.40 -8.62 -21.96
N SER A 140 -1.35 -9.88 -21.53
CA SER A 140 -2.51 -10.70 -21.18
C SER A 140 -2.64 -10.75 -19.66
N VAL A 141 -3.86 -10.61 -19.15
CA VAL A 141 -4.15 -10.58 -17.71
C VAL A 141 -5.20 -11.64 -17.39
N VAL A 142 -4.86 -12.58 -16.50
CA VAL A 142 -5.78 -13.59 -16.00
C VAL A 142 -6.36 -13.11 -14.69
N THR A 143 -7.69 -13.09 -14.57
CA THR A 143 -8.39 -12.66 -13.37
C THR A 143 -9.30 -13.75 -12.83
N LYS A 144 -9.55 -13.74 -11.51
CA LYS A 144 -10.54 -14.59 -10.84
C LYS A 144 -11.61 -13.67 -10.24
N ASN A 145 -12.84 -13.81 -10.72
CA ASN A 145 -14.01 -13.20 -10.10
C ASN A 145 -14.46 -14.08 -8.94
N HIS A 146 -14.62 -13.49 -7.76
CA HIS A 146 -14.83 -14.24 -6.53
C HIS A 146 -16.29 -14.59 -6.20
N LYS A 147 -17.24 -14.28 -7.08
CA LYS A 147 -18.67 -14.61 -6.88
C LYS A 147 -19.03 -16.10 -7.11
N ALA A 148 -18.05 -16.98 -7.39
CA ALA A 148 -18.31 -18.36 -7.85
C ALA A 148 -17.75 -19.52 -6.97
N ASP A 149 -17.23 -19.20 -5.78
CA ASP A 149 -17.02 -20.06 -4.59
C ASP A 149 -16.13 -21.33 -4.68
N MET A 150 -15.33 -21.57 -3.63
CA MET A 150 -14.82 -22.86 -3.09
C MET A 150 -13.56 -22.65 -2.21
N LEU A 151 -13.57 -23.27 -1.02
CA LEU A 151 -12.53 -23.28 0.02
C LEU A 151 -11.66 -24.55 -0.03
N ASN A 152 -10.40 -24.46 0.42
CA ASN A 152 -9.54 -25.62 0.68
C ASN A 152 -9.06 -25.69 2.16
N LYS A 153 -8.81 -26.93 2.60
CA LYS A 153 -8.58 -27.46 3.96
C LYS A 153 -7.33 -26.97 4.69
N ALA A 154 -7.36 -27.09 6.02
CA ALA A 154 -6.25 -26.84 6.96
C ALA A 154 -5.28 -28.04 7.09
N GLU A 155 -4.02 -27.74 7.41
CA GLU A 155 -2.93 -28.68 7.73
C GLU A 155 -2.73 -28.88 9.25
N GLU A 156 -2.14 -30.02 9.64
CA GLU A 156 -1.88 -30.41 11.04
C GLU A 156 -0.40 -30.25 11.43
N PHE A 157 -0.13 -29.94 12.70
CA PHE A 157 1.21 -29.69 13.25
C PHE A 157 1.40 -30.38 14.62
N ASP A 158 2.58 -30.96 14.87
CA ASP A 158 2.89 -31.79 16.05
C ASP A 158 3.16 -31.02 17.36
N TYR A 159 3.48 -29.71 17.29
CA TYR A 159 3.78 -28.89 18.46
C TYR A 159 3.26 -27.45 18.31
N LYS A 160 2.63 -26.91 19.36
CA LYS A 160 2.10 -25.54 19.40
C LYS A 160 2.59 -24.82 20.65
N PHE A 161 3.11 -23.61 20.49
CA PHE A 161 3.33 -22.70 21.60
C PHE A 161 1.99 -22.42 22.30
N PRO A 162 1.86 -22.55 23.63
CA PRO A 162 0.55 -22.53 24.31
C PRO A 162 -0.15 -21.16 24.26
N GLY A 163 0.57 -20.10 23.84
CA GLY A 163 0.04 -18.76 23.68
C GLY A 163 -0.41 -18.43 22.26
N ARG A 164 -1.19 -17.36 22.11
CA ARG A 164 -1.55 -16.80 20.79
C ARG A 164 -0.30 -16.18 20.14
N VAL A 165 -0.01 -16.58 18.91
CA VAL A 165 1.03 -15.97 18.05
C VAL A 165 0.32 -15.44 16.81
N LEU A 166 0.57 -14.18 16.46
CA LEU A 166 0.07 -13.56 15.23
C LEU A 166 1.09 -12.56 14.69
N HIS A 167 1.11 -12.39 13.37
CA HIS A 167 1.88 -11.32 12.73
C HIS A 167 1.13 -9.99 12.84
N ALA A 168 1.82 -8.85 12.80
CA ALA A 168 1.18 -7.51 12.84
C ALA A 168 0.07 -7.34 11.79
N HIS A 169 0.20 -8.02 10.65
CA HIS A 169 -0.81 -8.09 9.60
C HIS A 169 -2.20 -8.56 10.08
N ASP A 170 -2.24 -9.50 11.03
CA ASP A 170 -3.47 -10.10 11.56
C ASP A 170 -3.94 -9.42 12.86
N PHE A 171 -3.25 -8.37 13.32
CA PHE A 171 -3.65 -7.62 14.49
C PHE A 171 -4.91 -6.78 14.17
N ARG A 172 -5.91 -6.80 15.06
CA ARG A 172 -7.19 -6.11 14.81
C ARG A 172 -7.72 -5.32 16.00
N ASP A 173 -7.71 -5.88 17.21
CA ASP A 173 -8.29 -5.24 18.39
C ASP A 173 -7.36 -5.38 19.59
N THR A 174 -7.01 -4.24 20.20
CA THR A 174 -6.10 -4.16 21.34
C THR A 174 -6.74 -4.66 22.63
N VAL A 175 -8.07 -4.59 22.75
CA VAL A 175 -8.82 -5.02 23.95
C VAL A 175 -8.65 -6.52 24.19
N GLU A 176 -8.36 -7.27 23.15
CA GLU A 176 -8.02 -8.70 23.23
C GLU A 176 -6.81 -8.98 24.14
N PHE A 177 -5.92 -7.99 24.30
CA PHE A 177 -4.67 -8.11 25.03
C PHE A 177 -4.67 -7.42 26.40
N LYS A 178 -5.83 -6.93 26.85
CA LYS A 178 -6.00 -6.37 28.19
C LYS A 178 -5.58 -7.39 29.26
N ASP A 179 -4.86 -6.91 30.27
CA ASP A 179 -4.32 -7.68 31.40
C ASP A 179 -3.31 -8.79 31.01
N LYS A 180 -2.93 -8.90 29.72
CA LYS A 180 -1.96 -9.88 29.22
C LYS A 180 -0.53 -9.34 29.23
N ARG A 181 0.44 -10.27 29.26
CA ARG A 181 1.85 -9.99 29.03
C ARG A 181 2.16 -10.29 27.57
N LEU A 182 2.75 -9.34 26.86
CA LEU A 182 2.99 -9.44 25.41
C LEU A 182 4.47 -9.40 25.09
N LEU A 183 4.88 -10.22 24.12
CA LEU A 183 6.16 -10.09 23.43
C LEU A 183 5.87 -9.57 22.03
N ILE A 184 6.45 -8.43 21.68
CA ILE A 184 6.38 -7.83 20.34
C ILE A 184 7.76 -7.95 19.71
N VAL A 185 7.85 -8.62 18.56
CA VAL A 185 9.11 -8.83 17.83
C VAL A 185 9.20 -7.80 16.71
N GLY A 186 10.13 -6.85 16.83
CA GLY A 186 10.36 -5.79 15.86
C GLY A 186 10.77 -4.48 16.51
N ALA A 187 11.42 -3.63 15.71
CA ALA A 187 11.84 -2.28 16.11
C ALA A 187 11.60 -1.28 14.97
N SER A 188 10.39 -1.31 14.42
CA SER A 188 9.93 -0.35 13.41
C SER A 188 8.46 0.04 13.71
N TYR A 189 7.81 0.76 12.81
CA TYR A 189 6.51 1.42 13.03
C TYR A 189 5.44 0.51 13.62
N SER A 190 5.27 -0.71 13.08
CA SER A 190 4.26 -1.64 13.58
C SER A 190 4.52 -2.08 15.02
N ALA A 191 5.77 -2.31 15.39
CA ALA A 191 6.12 -2.71 16.75
C ALA A 191 5.89 -1.56 17.74
N GLU A 192 6.21 -0.33 17.33
CA GLU A 192 5.98 0.86 18.15
C GLU A 192 4.49 1.12 18.37
N ASP A 193 3.70 1.27 17.30
CA ASP A 193 2.30 1.66 17.44
C ASP A 193 1.48 0.54 18.09
N ILE A 194 1.65 -0.73 17.70
CA ILE A 194 0.92 -1.84 18.34
C ILE A 194 1.26 -1.94 19.84
N ALA A 195 2.53 -1.72 20.23
CA ALA A 195 2.91 -1.70 21.63
C ALA A 195 2.22 -0.57 22.41
N LEU A 196 2.26 0.65 21.88
CA LEU A 196 1.63 1.82 22.50
C LEU A 196 0.11 1.66 22.61
N GLN A 197 -0.52 1.07 21.59
CA GLN A 197 -1.94 0.77 21.60
C GLN A 197 -2.28 -0.29 22.66
N CYS A 198 -1.52 -1.38 22.75
CA CYS A 198 -1.72 -2.38 23.78
C CYS A 198 -1.52 -1.80 25.20
N ILE A 199 -0.55 -0.90 25.43
CA ILE A 199 -0.39 -0.18 26.70
C ILE A 199 -1.63 0.67 26.99
N LYS A 200 -2.05 1.50 26.04
CA LYS A 200 -3.20 2.40 26.16
C LYS A 200 -4.48 1.66 26.55
N TYR A 201 -4.67 0.45 26.02
CA TYR A 201 -5.86 -0.36 26.26
C TYR A 201 -5.70 -1.42 27.36
N GLY A 202 -4.63 -1.34 28.15
CA GLY A 202 -4.52 -2.04 29.43
C GLY A 202 -3.76 -3.37 29.40
N ALA A 203 -2.83 -3.57 28.47
CA ALA A 203 -1.89 -4.69 28.55
C ALA A 203 -1.08 -4.60 29.86
N LYS A 204 -0.90 -5.72 30.55
CA LYS A 204 -0.24 -5.79 31.86
C LYS A 204 1.26 -5.52 31.77
N ASN A 205 1.90 -5.99 30.71
CA ASN A 205 3.32 -5.81 30.46
C ASN A 205 3.63 -6.03 28.98
N ILE A 206 4.55 -5.24 28.42
CA ILE A 206 5.03 -5.39 27.04
C ILE A 206 6.55 -5.47 27.03
N ILE A 207 7.07 -6.48 26.33
CA ILE A 207 8.48 -6.64 26.02
C ILE A 207 8.64 -6.49 24.50
N CYS A 208 9.51 -5.60 24.04
CA CYS A 208 9.80 -5.40 22.62
C CYS A 208 11.19 -5.94 22.29
N SER A 209 11.28 -6.98 21.46
CA SER A 209 12.57 -7.52 21.00
C SER A 209 13.00 -6.89 19.68
N TYR A 210 14.29 -6.59 19.55
CA TYR A 210 14.86 -5.93 18.38
C TYR A 210 16.07 -6.69 17.85
N ARG A 211 16.34 -6.56 16.55
CA ARG A 211 17.47 -7.24 15.91
C ARG A 211 18.75 -6.41 15.87
N THR A 212 18.66 -5.17 15.37
CA THR A 212 19.85 -4.36 15.05
C THR A 212 20.06 -3.21 16.03
N LYS A 213 19.03 -2.39 16.24
CA LYS A 213 19.06 -1.30 17.23
C LYS A 213 17.73 -1.25 17.98
N PRO A 214 17.74 -1.00 19.30
CA PRO A 214 16.53 -0.74 20.04
C PRO A 214 15.94 0.61 19.63
N TRP A 215 14.64 0.77 19.85
CA TRP A 215 14.03 2.08 19.93
C TRP A 215 14.49 2.79 21.19
N ALA A 216 14.91 4.05 21.06
CA ALA A 216 15.27 4.90 22.17
C ALA A 216 14.69 6.31 21.97
N LEU A 217 14.01 6.82 22.98
CA LEU A 217 13.60 8.22 23.06
C LEU A 217 14.61 8.92 23.98
N ASN A 218 15.33 9.93 23.49
CA ASN A 218 16.37 10.63 24.25
C ASN A 218 17.41 9.70 24.92
N GLY A 219 17.82 8.63 24.22
CA GLY A 219 18.80 7.66 24.74
C GLY A 219 18.27 6.68 25.78
N ARG A 220 16.97 6.71 26.11
CA ARG A 220 16.32 5.75 27.01
C ARG A 220 15.43 4.80 26.21
N PRO A 221 15.52 3.47 26.43
CA PRO A 221 14.64 2.52 25.77
C PRO A 221 13.18 2.75 26.22
N LEU A 222 12.26 2.85 25.26
CA LEU A 222 10.82 3.04 25.52
C LEU A 222 10.14 1.80 26.11
N PHE A 223 10.71 0.62 25.86
CA PHE A 223 10.20 -0.68 26.30
C PHE A 223 11.33 -1.53 26.88
N GLN A 224 10.99 -2.48 27.76
CA GLN A 224 11.92 -3.54 28.13
C GLN A 224 12.30 -4.31 26.87
N SER A 225 13.60 -4.46 26.61
CA SER A 225 14.08 -4.91 25.32
C SER A 225 15.18 -5.97 25.40
N ALA A 226 15.21 -6.86 24.39
CA ALA A 226 16.16 -7.96 24.29
C ALA A 226 16.61 -8.13 22.83
N PRO A 227 17.92 -8.31 22.56
CA PRO A 227 18.44 -8.50 21.21
C PRO A 227 18.01 -9.85 20.61
N LEU A 228 17.80 -9.87 19.30
CA LEU A 228 17.48 -11.06 18.51
C LEU A 228 18.58 -11.30 17.48
N ASP A 229 19.20 -12.48 17.49
CA ASP A 229 20.39 -12.76 16.68
C ASP A 229 20.03 -13.50 15.38
N GLN A 230 19.99 -12.77 14.25
CA GLN A 230 19.91 -13.33 12.89
C GLN A 230 20.45 -12.35 11.84
N ASP A 231 21.32 -12.83 10.93
CA ASP A 231 21.98 -12.05 9.88
C ASP A 231 21.29 -12.21 8.50
N ARG A 232 21.02 -11.07 7.81
CA ARG A 232 20.92 -10.85 6.34
C ARG A 232 20.17 -9.56 5.94
N ARG A 233 20.72 -8.85 4.94
CA ARG A 233 20.12 -8.49 3.61
C ARG A 233 21.11 -7.68 2.75
N LYS A 234 21.23 -8.00 1.45
CA LYS A 234 22.20 -7.39 0.50
C LYS A 234 21.59 -6.69 -0.73
N TYR A 235 20.27 -6.49 -0.83
CA TYR A 235 19.66 -5.80 -1.98
C TYR A 235 18.45 -4.95 -1.54
N GLY A 236 18.43 -3.68 -1.96
CA GLY A 236 17.38 -2.70 -1.64
C GLY A 236 16.23 -2.70 -2.65
N PRO A 237 15.02 -2.24 -2.26
CA PRO A 237 13.76 -2.38 -3.02
C PRO A 237 13.66 -1.54 -4.31
N PHE A 238 14.72 -0.82 -4.69
CA PHE A 238 14.69 0.16 -5.79
C PHE A 238 15.32 -0.35 -7.10
N GLN A 239 15.89 -1.55 -7.10
CA GLN A 239 16.59 -2.07 -8.26
C GLN A 239 15.64 -2.34 -9.44
N GLY A 240 15.89 -1.69 -10.57
CA GLY A 240 15.16 -1.93 -11.83
C GLY A 240 13.93 -1.04 -12.05
N LEU A 241 13.76 0.01 -11.26
CA LEU A 241 12.67 0.99 -11.44
C LEU A 241 13.21 2.34 -11.89
N TYR A 242 13.14 2.61 -13.20
CA TYR A 242 13.46 3.94 -13.74
C TYR A 242 12.48 4.98 -13.18
N LYS A 243 13.03 6.08 -12.62
CA LYS A 243 12.28 7.08 -11.84
C LYS A 243 11.46 6.50 -10.68
N GLY A 244 11.78 5.29 -10.21
CA GLY A 244 11.00 4.59 -9.18
C GLY A 244 9.62 4.09 -9.66
N ILE A 245 9.36 4.11 -10.97
CA ILE A 245 8.04 3.82 -11.56
C ILE A 245 8.14 2.75 -12.67
N VAL A 246 9.00 2.96 -13.67
CA VAL A 246 9.02 2.11 -14.88
C VAL A 246 9.94 0.91 -14.66
N TRP A 247 9.40 -0.29 -14.82
CA TRP A 247 10.18 -1.52 -14.72
C TRP A 247 11.09 -1.71 -15.94
N THR A 248 12.39 -1.84 -15.70
CA THR A 248 13.41 -1.84 -16.76
C THR A 248 13.75 -3.23 -17.29
N ARG A 249 13.35 -4.31 -16.59
CA ARG A 249 13.82 -5.68 -16.92
C ARG A 249 12.91 -6.44 -17.89
N SER A 250 11.64 -6.06 -18.01
CA SER A 250 10.66 -6.71 -18.89
C SER A 250 9.53 -5.76 -19.27
N GLY A 251 8.63 -6.20 -20.16
CA GLY A 251 7.45 -5.41 -20.53
C GLY A 251 7.75 -4.19 -21.41
N ASN A 252 8.98 -4.07 -21.93
CA ASN A 252 9.40 -3.02 -22.86
C ASN A 252 9.10 -1.58 -22.39
N GLY A 253 9.21 -1.31 -21.08
CA GLY A 253 8.90 -0.01 -20.50
C GLY A 253 7.41 0.28 -20.34
N LYS A 254 6.54 -0.73 -20.49
CA LYS A 254 5.08 -0.63 -20.33
C LYS A 254 4.56 -1.26 -19.03
N LEU A 255 5.45 -1.81 -18.20
CA LEU A 255 5.13 -2.25 -16.84
C LEU A 255 5.56 -1.18 -15.84
N LEU A 256 4.59 -0.63 -15.10
CA LEU A 256 4.81 0.48 -14.16
C LEU A 256 4.36 0.06 -12.75
N TYR A 257 5.06 0.57 -11.74
CA TYR A 257 4.76 0.40 -10.32
C TYR A 257 4.54 1.75 -9.65
N LEU A 258 3.54 1.84 -8.78
CA LEU A 258 3.24 3.04 -7.98
C LEU A 258 3.29 2.65 -6.50
N GLY A 259 3.89 3.46 -5.65
CA GLY A 259 4.02 3.20 -4.21
C GLY A 259 4.92 2.00 -3.85
N ALA A 260 5.87 1.63 -4.72
CA ALA A 260 6.86 0.57 -4.44
C ALA A 260 8.00 0.98 -3.46
N PRO A 261 8.46 2.26 -3.42
CA PRO A 261 9.40 2.75 -2.41
C PRO A 261 8.95 2.57 -0.96
N ASN A 262 9.92 2.52 -0.03
CA ASN A 262 9.62 2.72 1.39
C ASN A 262 9.01 4.11 1.63
N GLU A 263 8.00 4.18 2.49
CA GLU A 263 7.12 5.34 2.60
C GLU A 263 7.49 6.21 3.81
N PHE A 264 8.05 7.39 3.53
CA PHE A 264 8.01 8.56 4.42
C PHE A 264 6.95 9.56 3.92
N TYR A 265 6.97 9.83 2.62
CA TYR A 265 5.87 10.45 1.89
C TYR A 265 4.95 9.36 1.35
N THR A 266 3.64 9.59 1.42
CA THR A 266 2.61 8.63 1.01
C THR A 266 1.75 9.21 -0.11
N PHE A 267 0.62 9.84 0.23
CA PHE A 267 -0.41 10.29 -0.70
C PHE A 267 0.15 11.22 -1.79
N THR A 268 0.93 12.21 -1.40
CA THR A 268 1.57 13.16 -2.32
C THR A 268 2.60 12.49 -3.25
N LEU A 269 3.36 11.52 -2.74
CA LEU A 269 4.29 10.73 -3.54
C LEU A 269 3.51 9.87 -4.56
N PHE A 270 2.46 9.18 -4.13
CA PHE A 270 1.63 8.37 -5.02
C PHE A 270 0.99 9.21 -6.11
N ASP A 271 0.53 10.42 -5.76
CA ASP A 271 -0.07 11.35 -6.71
C ASP A 271 0.94 11.85 -7.75
N MET A 272 2.14 12.21 -7.31
CA MET A 272 3.25 12.58 -8.19
C MET A 272 3.63 11.42 -9.12
N GLN A 273 3.75 10.20 -8.60
CA GLN A 273 4.06 9.02 -9.40
C GLN A 273 2.94 8.71 -10.41
N ALA A 274 1.69 8.83 -9.99
CA ALA A 274 0.51 8.62 -10.83
C ALA A 274 0.44 9.63 -11.99
N LEU A 275 0.63 10.92 -11.68
CA LEU A 275 0.67 11.99 -12.69
C LEU A 275 1.82 11.78 -13.67
N TRP A 276 3.01 11.46 -13.18
CA TRP A 276 4.17 11.18 -14.03
C TRP A 276 3.94 9.96 -14.93
N ALA A 277 3.39 8.87 -14.38
CA ALA A 277 3.06 7.66 -15.12
C ALA A 277 2.03 7.94 -16.22
N LEU A 278 0.98 8.70 -15.92
CA LEU A 278 -0.03 9.09 -16.90
C LEU A 278 0.58 9.89 -18.06
N LYS A 279 1.42 10.88 -17.76
CA LYS A 279 2.14 11.67 -18.78
C LYS A 279 3.05 10.79 -19.65
N TYR A 280 3.75 9.84 -19.05
CA TYR A 280 4.56 8.87 -19.77
C TYR A 280 3.73 7.97 -20.69
N ILE A 281 2.58 7.47 -20.23
CA ILE A 281 1.66 6.65 -21.04
C ILE A 281 1.04 7.45 -22.19
N MET A 282 0.80 8.75 -21.98
CA MET A 282 0.27 9.66 -22.99
C MET A 282 1.34 10.17 -23.97
N GLY A 283 2.60 9.79 -23.79
CA GLY A 283 3.72 10.22 -24.64
C GLY A 283 4.18 11.66 -24.41
N GLU A 284 3.73 12.31 -23.31
CA GLU A 284 4.23 13.63 -22.90
C GLU A 284 5.66 13.54 -22.32
N VAL A 285 6.07 12.34 -21.89
CA VAL A 285 7.44 12.03 -21.45
C VAL A 285 8.01 10.99 -22.40
N GLU A 286 9.12 11.32 -23.08
CA GLU A 286 9.79 10.39 -23.98
C GLU A 286 10.37 9.19 -23.22
N GLN A 287 10.18 7.98 -23.75
CA GLN A 287 10.77 6.77 -23.20
C GLN A 287 12.25 6.68 -23.59
N PRO A 288 13.21 6.85 -22.65
CA PRO A 288 14.62 6.74 -22.98
C PRO A 288 15.01 5.28 -23.32
N GLY A 289 16.12 5.12 -24.04
CA GLY A 289 16.69 3.78 -24.28
C GLY A 289 17.08 3.07 -22.97
N ARG A 290 17.09 1.73 -22.98
CA ARG A 290 17.37 0.90 -21.79
C ARG A 290 18.66 1.29 -21.05
N ASN A 291 19.73 1.62 -21.78
CA ASN A 291 21.00 2.04 -21.19
C ASN A 291 20.88 3.35 -20.41
N ALA A 292 20.08 4.29 -20.90
CA ALA A 292 19.84 5.55 -20.20
C ALA A 292 18.95 5.34 -18.96
N MET A 293 17.94 4.48 -19.03
CA MET A 293 17.16 4.07 -17.86
C MET A 293 18.05 3.44 -16.78
N GLN A 294 18.94 2.52 -17.18
CA GLN A 294 19.83 1.83 -16.24
C GLN A 294 20.80 2.80 -15.56
N LYS A 295 21.42 3.72 -16.33
CA LYS A 295 22.29 4.76 -15.76
C LYS A 295 21.58 5.66 -14.74
N ASP A 296 20.31 5.98 -14.97
CA ASP A 296 19.51 6.74 -14.00
C ASP A 296 19.27 5.93 -12.72
N VAL A 297 18.92 4.64 -12.85
CA VAL A 297 18.75 3.74 -11.70
C VAL A 297 20.04 3.60 -10.90
N ASP A 298 21.17 3.36 -11.56
CA ASP A 298 22.47 3.20 -10.91
C ASP A 298 22.87 4.48 -10.15
N LYS A 299 22.66 5.65 -10.77
CA LYS A 299 22.87 6.95 -10.12
C LYS A 299 22.07 7.09 -8.82
N TRP A 300 20.79 6.70 -8.81
CA TRP A 300 19.96 6.77 -7.61
C TRP A 300 20.32 5.74 -6.54
N LEU A 301 20.91 4.61 -6.95
CA LEU A 301 21.40 3.58 -6.03
C LEU A 301 22.82 3.87 -5.50
N GLY A 302 23.52 4.86 -6.07
CA GLY A 302 24.92 5.14 -5.76
C GLY A 302 25.88 4.06 -6.28
N LEU A 303 25.53 3.44 -7.42
CA LEU A 303 26.32 2.41 -8.11
C LEU A 303 27.11 2.98 -9.30
#